data_AF-A0A2K1E970-F1
#
_entry.id   AF-A0A2K1E970-F1
#
_cell.length_a   1.000
_cell.length_b   1.000
_cell.length_c   1.000
_cell.angle_alpha   90.00
_cell.angle_beta   90.00
_cell.angle_gamma   90.00
#
_symmetry.space_group_name_H-M   'P 1'
#
loop_
_entity.id
_entity.type
_entity.pdbx_description
1 polymer ?
#
loop_
_entity_poly.entity_id
_entity_poly.type
_entity_poly.pdbx_seq_one_letter_code
_entity_poly.pdbx_strand_id
1 'polypeptide(L)'
;MPAVLETRSDCGRCAALCCIAYPSDDMPGFSAIKSAGEPCPKLGGNGLCTIYEHRAEKGFAGCIRFECFGAGQHVVQNLFAGYDWRDDQALLGPMVDAFLAMRPVADLNFLAQRAQEMTDEAELRDKATVLAERLQNVAQSRSSLIDTAEVAAIERDLRALYQHFDR
;
A
#
# COMPACT_ATOMS: atom_id res chain seq x y z
N MET A 1 -1.32 -6.15 22.16
CA MET A 1 -0.62 -5.18 21.29
C MET A 1 -1.37 -5.20 19.97
N PRO A 2 -1.87 -4.08 19.44
CA PRO A 2 -2.44 -4.07 18.10
C PRO A 2 -1.37 -4.58 17.12
N ALA A 3 -1.77 -5.42 16.18
CA ALA A 3 -0.85 -6.01 15.21
C ALA A 3 -0.19 -4.89 14.40
N VAL A 4 1.14 -4.86 14.37
CA VAL A 4 1.94 -3.89 13.61
C VAL A 4 1.58 -3.95 12.14
N LEU A 5 1.31 -2.80 11.51
CA LEU A 5 1.16 -2.70 10.05
C LEU A 5 2.43 -3.22 9.36
N GLU A 6 2.29 -4.31 8.64
CA GLU A 6 3.36 -4.90 7.84
C GLU A 6 3.78 -3.92 6.73
N THR A 7 5.09 -3.78 6.51
CA THR A 7 5.66 -2.86 5.52
C THR A 7 6.24 -3.55 4.28
N ARG A 8 6.18 -4.88 4.23
CA ARG A 8 6.60 -5.66 3.06
C ARG A 8 5.39 -6.17 2.32
N SER A 9 5.31 -5.99 1.00
CA SER A 9 4.24 -6.60 0.21
C SER A 9 4.29 -8.13 0.25
N ASP A 10 3.13 -8.74 0.47
CA ASP A 10 2.88 -10.16 0.24
C ASP A 10 1.72 -10.31 -0.75
N CYS A 11 2.06 -10.44 -2.03
CA CYS A 11 1.07 -10.59 -3.09
C CYS A 11 0.23 -11.88 -2.95
N GLY A 12 0.72 -12.91 -2.25
CA GLY A 12 -0.01 -14.16 -2.00
C GLY A 12 -1.13 -14.01 -0.98
N ARG A 13 -1.07 -12.97 -0.14
CA ARG A 13 -2.12 -12.58 0.81
C ARG A 13 -3.01 -11.43 0.30
N CYS A 14 -2.85 -11.04 -0.96
CA CYS A 14 -3.62 -9.98 -1.61
C CYS A 14 -4.50 -10.56 -2.73
N ALA A 15 -5.46 -9.78 -3.20
CA ALA A 15 -6.33 -10.07 -4.32
C ALA A 15 -5.92 -9.24 -5.55
N ALA A 16 -4.61 -9.13 -5.80
CA ALA A 16 -4.01 -8.40 -6.92
C ALA A 16 -4.36 -6.90 -7.04
N LEU A 17 -4.71 -6.25 -5.94
CA LEU A 17 -5.27 -4.88 -5.94
C LEU A 17 -4.36 -3.84 -6.62
N CYS A 18 -3.04 -3.90 -6.42
CA CYS A 18 -2.10 -2.99 -7.09
C CYS A 18 -2.00 -3.18 -8.61
N CYS A 19 -2.29 -4.38 -9.13
CA CYS A 19 -2.35 -4.67 -10.55
C CYS A 19 -3.68 -4.22 -11.21
N ILE A 20 -4.64 -3.78 -10.41
CA ILE A 20 -6.00 -3.43 -10.82
C ILE A 20 -6.24 -1.93 -10.66
N ALA A 21 -5.92 -1.39 -9.48
CA ALA A 21 -6.38 -0.08 -9.03
C ALA A 21 -5.97 1.09 -9.95
N TYR A 22 -4.75 1.07 -10.48
CA TYR A 22 -4.21 2.19 -11.25
C TYR A 22 -4.41 2.02 -12.75
N PRO A 23 -4.68 3.10 -13.50
CA PRO A 23 -4.55 3.07 -14.95
C PRO A 23 -3.07 2.91 -15.34
N SER A 24 -2.80 2.40 -16.53
CA SER A 24 -1.44 2.31 -17.05
C SER A 24 -1.30 2.63 -18.53
N ASP A 25 -2.35 3.19 -19.14
CA ASP A 25 -2.19 3.92 -20.39
C ASP A 25 -1.21 5.08 -20.18
N ASP A 26 -0.23 5.19 -21.08
CA ASP A 26 0.82 6.21 -21.09
C ASP A 26 1.72 6.31 -19.84
N MET A 27 1.72 5.30 -18.96
CA MET A 27 2.59 5.30 -17.77
C MET A 27 3.96 4.66 -18.06
N PRO A 28 5.09 5.38 -17.88
CA PRO A 28 6.41 4.85 -18.17
C PRO A 28 6.73 3.57 -17.38
N GLY A 29 7.05 2.50 -18.11
CA GLY A 29 7.39 1.20 -17.53
C GLY A 29 6.18 0.34 -17.15
N PHE A 30 4.96 0.71 -17.52
CA PHE A 30 3.77 -0.14 -17.35
C PHE A 30 3.19 -0.49 -18.73
N SER A 31 3.69 -1.56 -19.35
CA SER A 31 3.33 -1.90 -20.74
C SER A 31 1.93 -2.50 -20.95
N ALA A 32 1.15 -2.70 -19.89
CA ALA A 32 -0.26 -3.08 -20.04
C ALA A 32 -1.09 -1.83 -20.33
N ILE A 33 -1.87 -1.85 -21.41
CA ILE A 33 -2.89 -0.82 -21.66
C ILE A 33 -4.15 -1.27 -20.93
N LYS A 34 -4.61 -0.50 -19.95
CA LYS A 34 -5.81 -0.78 -19.15
C LYS A 34 -6.27 0.49 -18.42
N SER A 35 -7.55 0.57 -18.14
CA SER A 35 -8.12 1.63 -17.29
C SER A 35 -7.90 1.39 -15.79
N ALA A 36 -8.20 2.40 -14.97
CA ALA A 36 -8.25 2.26 -13.53
C ALA A 36 -9.37 1.27 -13.13
N GLY A 37 -9.10 0.39 -12.16
CA GLY A 37 -10.06 -0.64 -11.76
C GLY A 37 -10.15 -1.84 -12.71
N GLU A 38 -9.47 -1.80 -13.87
CA GLU A 38 -9.40 -2.91 -14.80
C GLU A 38 -8.24 -3.86 -14.43
N PRO A 39 -8.48 -5.18 -14.32
CA PRO A 39 -7.41 -6.14 -14.08
C PRO A 39 -6.34 -6.13 -15.18
N CYS A 40 -5.07 -6.15 -14.78
CA CYS A 40 -3.97 -6.28 -15.72
C CYS A 40 -4.14 -7.54 -16.60
N PRO A 41 -3.97 -7.45 -17.93
CA PRO A 41 -4.08 -8.60 -18.85
C PRO A 41 -2.99 -9.66 -18.63
N LYS A 42 -2.01 -9.40 -17.76
CA LYS A 42 -0.99 -10.37 -17.33
C LYS A 42 -1.30 -11.00 -15.97
N LEU A 43 -2.49 -10.76 -15.43
CA LEU A 43 -2.95 -11.41 -14.20
C LEU A 43 -3.50 -12.81 -14.52
N GLY A 44 -2.98 -13.83 -13.83
CA GLY A 44 -3.50 -15.18 -13.93
C GLY A 44 -4.77 -15.36 -13.09
N GLY A 45 -5.49 -16.45 -13.28
CA GLY A 45 -6.69 -16.76 -12.48
C GLY A 45 -6.39 -16.92 -10.98
N ASN A 46 -5.15 -17.27 -10.63
CA ASN A 46 -4.66 -17.31 -9.25
C ASN A 46 -4.25 -15.93 -8.68
N GLY A 47 -4.39 -14.84 -9.44
CA GLY A 47 -4.13 -13.49 -8.95
C GLY A 47 -2.64 -13.14 -8.92
N LEU A 48 -1.81 -13.96 -9.55
CA LEU A 48 -0.38 -13.73 -9.70
C LEU A 48 -0.05 -13.31 -11.13
N CYS A 49 1.04 -12.57 -11.28
CA CYS A 49 1.51 -12.13 -12.58
C CYS A 49 2.07 -13.30 -13.38
N THR A 50 1.50 -13.59 -14.56
CA THR A 50 1.92 -14.70 -15.44
C THR A 50 3.27 -14.47 -16.11
N ILE A 51 3.86 -13.29 -15.98
CA ILE A 51 5.15 -12.91 -16.55
C ILE A 51 6.12 -12.36 -15.50
N TYR A 52 5.93 -12.67 -14.21
CA TYR A 52 6.64 -12.03 -13.09
C TYR A 52 8.16 -11.95 -13.30
N GLU A 53 8.77 -13.05 -13.73
CA GLU A 53 10.22 -13.16 -13.98
C GLU A 53 10.68 -12.42 -15.26
N HIS A 54 9.77 -12.25 -16.23
CA HIS A 54 10.04 -11.63 -17.53
C HIS A 54 9.56 -10.17 -17.62
N ARG A 55 9.18 -9.54 -16.51
CA ARG A 55 8.63 -8.18 -16.49
C ARG A 55 9.58 -7.17 -17.12
N ALA A 56 10.88 -7.25 -16.82
CA ALA A 56 11.87 -6.32 -17.36
C ALA A 56 11.94 -6.39 -18.89
N GLU A 57 12.08 -7.60 -19.42
CA GLU A 57 12.14 -7.89 -20.87
C GLU A 57 10.88 -7.46 -21.61
N LYS A 58 9.73 -7.50 -20.93
CA LYS A 58 8.42 -7.15 -21.49
C LYS A 58 7.99 -5.70 -21.26
N GLY A 59 8.88 -4.85 -20.75
CA GLY A 59 8.64 -3.41 -20.55
C GLY A 59 7.92 -3.02 -19.25
N PHE A 60 7.73 -3.95 -18.33
CA PHE A 60 7.04 -3.75 -17.03
C PHE A 60 7.98 -3.28 -15.91
N ALA A 61 8.95 -2.41 -16.21
CA ALA A 61 9.91 -1.87 -15.23
C ALA A 61 9.25 -1.06 -14.11
N GLY A 62 8.11 -0.43 -14.39
CA GLY A 62 7.24 0.21 -13.41
C GLY A 62 6.70 -0.78 -12.39
N CYS A 63 6.20 -1.94 -12.83
CA CYS A 63 5.74 -3.01 -11.93
C CYS A 63 6.85 -3.64 -11.09
N ILE A 64 8.11 -3.52 -11.50
CA ILE A 64 9.27 -4.00 -10.71
C ILE A 64 9.61 -3.00 -9.60
N ARG A 65 9.55 -1.69 -9.89
CA ARG A 65 9.87 -0.62 -8.94
C ARG A 65 8.73 -0.32 -7.96
N PHE A 66 7.50 -0.64 -8.36
CA PHE A 66 6.34 -0.42 -7.54
C PHE A 66 6.36 -1.31 -6.29
N GLU A 67 6.10 -0.69 -5.14
CA GLU A 67 5.97 -1.35 -3.84
C GLU A 67 4.71 -0.78 -3.17
N CYS A 68 3.85 -1.67 -2.65
CA CYS A 68 2.62 -1.24 -1.96
C CYS A 68 2.78 -1.13 -0.44
N PHE A 69 3.95 -1.49 0.08
CA PHE A 69 4.32 -1.50 1.51
C PHE A 69 3.27 -2.15 2.40
N GLY A 70 2.68 -3.25 1.92
CA GLY A 70 1.73 -4.02 2.71
C GLY A 70 0.25 -3.62 2.55
N ALA A 71 -0.05 -2.55 1.81
CA ALA A 71 -1.42 -2.04 1.67
C ALA A 71 -2.40 -3.09 1.13
N GLY A 72 -1.97 -3.84 0.10
CA GLY A 72 -2.82 -4.83 -0.56
C GLY A 72 -3.26 -5.96 0.37
N GLN A 73 -2.31 -6.60 1.06
CA GLN A 73 -2.67 -7.68 1.98
C GLN A 73 -3.45 -7.17 3.19
N HIS A 74 -3.18 -5.96 3.69
CA HIS A 74 -3.93 -5.42 4.81
C HIS A 74 -5.40 -5.23 4.46
N VAL A 75 -5.69 -4.66 3.28
CA VAL A 75 -7.07 -4.50 2.80
C VAL A 75 -7.77 -5.85 2.74
N VAL A 76 -7.17 -6.84 2.06
CA VAL A 76 -7.82 -8.14 1.86
C VAL A 76 -8.01 -8.88 3.17
N GLN A 77 -6.94 -9.03 3.95
CA GLN A 77 -6.95 -9.88 5.14
C GLN A 77 -7.72 -9.23 6.30
N ASN A 78 -7.59 -7.92 6.50
CA ASN A 78 -8.09 -7.25 7.70
C ASN A 78 -9.40 -6.49 7.46
N LEU A 79 -9.63 -5.94 6.26
CA LEU A 79 -10.83 -5.15 5.97
C LEU A 79 -11.90 -5.93 5.22
N PHE A 80 -11.51 -7.02 4.55
CA PHE A 80 -12.39 -7.90 3.79
C PHE A 80 -12.27 -9.36 4.24
N ALA A 81 -11.73 -9.64 5.43
CA ALA A 81 -11.70 -10.99 6.03
C ALA A 81 -11.13 -12.11 5.13
N GLY A 82 -10.19 -11.77 4.24
CA GLY A 82 -9.57 -12.70 3.31
C GLY A 82 -10.39 -13.02 2.05
N TYR A 83 -11.55 -12.38 1.85
CA TYR A 83 -12.36 -12.58 0.65
C TYR A 83 -11.66 -12.10 -0.62
N ASP A 84 -12.00 -12.73 -1.74
CA ASP A 84 -11.48 -12.42 -3.06
C ASP A 84 -12.59 -11.90 -3.97
N TRP A 85 -12.34 -10.78 -4.66
CA TRP A 85 -13.28 -10.22 -5.63
C TRP A 85 -13.51 -11.13 -6.84
N ARG A 86 -12.61 -12.09 -7.08
CA ARG A 86 -12.78 -13.09 -8.15
C ARG A 86 -13.93 -14.06 -7.84
N ASP A 87 -14.17 -14.33 -6.56
CA ASP A 87 -15.28 -15.17 -6.11
C ASP A 87 -16.59 -14.37 -6.00
N ASP A 88 -16.51 -13.06 -5.74
CA ASP A 88 -17.64 -12.13 -5.74
C ASP A 88 -17.26 -10.77 -6.37
N GLN A 89 -17.70 -10.55 -7.61
CA GLN A 89 -17.40 -9.33 -8.37
C GLN A 89 -17.92 -8.05 -7.71
N ALA A 90 -18.93 -8.13 -6.83
CA ALA A 90 -19.41 -6.96 -6.10
C ALA A 90 -18.36 -6.38 -5.13
N LEU A 91 -17.35 -7.17 -4.75
CA LEU A 91 -16.28 -6.72 -3.87
C LEU A 91 -15.20 -5.89 -4.57
N LEU A 92 -15.07 -5.98 -5.90
CA LEU A 92 -13.97 -5.37 -6.64
C LEU A 92 -13.87 -3.86 -6.42
N GLY A 93 -14.96 -3.13 -6.63
CA GLY A 93 -15.03 -1.68 -6.42
C GLY A 93 -14.64 -1.28 -4.99
N PRO A 94 -15.35 -1.78 -3.97
CA PRO A 94 -15.02 -1.50 -2.56
C PRO A 94 -13.58 -1.84 -2.17
N MET A 95 -13.00 -2.93 -2.69
CA MET A 95 -11.61 -3.30 -2.42
C MET A 95 -10.61 -2.35 -3.09
N VAL A 96 -10.87 -1.92 -4.33
CA VAL A 96 -10.04 -0.94 -5.02
C VAL A 96 -10.07 0.41 -4.30
N ASP A 97 -11.25 0.88 -3.88
CA ASP A 97 -11.40 2.12 -3.13
C ASP A 97 -10.64 2.06 -1.79
N ALA A 98 -10.80 0.96 -1.04
CA ALA A 98 -10.09 0.75 0.22
C ALA A 98 -8.57 0.68 0.01
N PHE A 99 -8.11 0.06 -1.08
CA PHE A 99 -6.69 0.02 -1.43
C PHE A 99 -6.13 1.40 -1.73
N LEU A 100 -6.81 2.20 -2.53
CA LEU A 100 -6.38 3.57 -2.84
C LEU A 100 -6.29 4.44 -1.58
N ALA A 101 -7.22 4.27 -0.62
CA ALA A 101 -7.17 4.94 0.68
C ALA A 101 -6.04 4.41 1.59
N MET A 102 -5.78 3.10 1.57
CA MET A 102 -4.73 2.46 2.39
C MET A 102 -3.31 2.77 1.88
N ARG A 103 -3.14 3.06 0.60
CA ARG A 103 -1.82 3.32 -0.02
C ARG A 103 -1.01 4.42 0.67
N PRO A 104 -1.51 5.65 0.86
CA PRO A 104 -0.76 6.67 1.59
C PRO A 104 -0.50 6.27 3.05
N VAL A 105 -1.42 5.55 3.69
CA VAL A 105 -1.23 5.07 5.08
C VAL A 105 -0.06 4.08 5.17
N ALA A 106 0.02 3.13 4.23
CA ALA A 106 1.11 2.16 4.15
C ALA A 106 2.46 2.83 3.86
N ASP A 107 2.49 3.80 2.93
CA ASP A 107 3.69 4.57 2.60
C ASP A 107 4.21 5.35 3.82
N LEU A 108 3.32 6.06 4.53
CA LEU A 108 3.68 6.80 5.74
C LEU A 108 4.10 5.87 6.88
N ASN A 109 3.49 4.67 7.01
CA ASN A 109 3.86 3.71 8.04
C ASN A 109 5.26 3.14 7.79
N PHE A 110 5.60 2.88 6.53
CA PHE A 110 6.97 2.52 6.16
C PHE A 110 7.97 3.61 6.57
N LEU A 111 7.66 4.88 6.29
CA LEU A 111 8.52 6.00 6.69
C LEU A 111 8.60 6.15 8.23
N ALA A 112 7.50 5.98 8.95
CA ALA A 112 7.50 6.03 10.41
C ALA A 112 8.40 4.94 11.02
N GLN A 113 8.28 3.69 10.53
CA GLN A 113 9.15 2.59 10.96
C GLN A 113 10.61 2.85 10.58
N ARG A 114 10.86 3.37 9.37
CA ARG A 114 12.22 3.69 8.93
C ARG A 114 12.86 4.78 9.79
N ALA A 115 12.11 5.80 10.18
CA ALA A 115 12.59 6.85 11.07
C ALA A 115 12.99 6.32 12.46
N GLN A 116 12.27 5.31 12.99
CA GLN A 116 12.64 4.65 14.25
C GLN A 116 14.01 3.97 14.14
N GLU A 117 14.37 3.44 12.97
CA GLU A 117 15.67 2.78 12.72
C GLU A 117 16.80 3.76 12.43
N MET A 118 16.49 5.00 12.03
CA MET A 118 17.47 5.99 11.59
C MET A 118 18.08 6.81 12.73
N THR A 119 17.56 6.70 13.95
CA THR A 119 17.97 7.55 15.07
C THR A 119 18.23 6.75 16.34
N ASP A 120 19.20 7.22 17.12
CA ASP A 120 19.45 6.78 18.50
C ASP A 120 18.82 7.73 19.54
N GLU A 121 18.33 8.89 19.11
CA GLU A 121 17.66 9.85 19.98
C GLU A 121 16.28 9.33 20.40
N ALA A 122 16.11 9.08 21.70
CA ALA A 122 14.87 8.56 22.26
C ALA A 122 13.64 9.41 21.89
N GLU A 123 13.78 10.74 21.93
CA GLU A 123 12.69 11.65 21.58
C GLU A 123 12.21 11.51 20.12
N LEU A 124 13.14 11.37 19.17
CA LEU A 124 12.79 11.21 17.75
C LEU A 124 12.19 9.83 17.49
N ARG A 125 12.73 8.78 18.13
CA ARG A 125 12.18 7.42 18.07
C ARG A 125 10.76 7.35 18.63
N ASP A 126 10.51 8.01 19.75
CA ASP A 126 9.18 8.06 20.38
C ASP A 126 8.18 8.80 19.50
N LYS A 127 8.57 9.95 18.91
CA LYS A 127 7.72 10.66 17.93
C LYS A 127 7.36 9.76 16.75
N ALA A 128 8.33 9.06 16.17
CA ALA A 128 8.07 8.13 15.06
C ALA A 128 7.16 6.95 15.48
N THR A 129 7.28 6.48 16.73
CA THR A 129 6.40 5.44 17.29
C THR A 129 4.96 5.92 17.39
N VAL A 130 4.74 7.13 17.93
CA VAL A 130 3.40 7.74 18.02
C VAL A 130 2.77 7.91 16.64
N LEU A 131 3.55 8.31 15.62
CA LEU A 131 3.05 8.46 14.25
C LEU A 131 2.65 7.10 13.64
N ALA A 132 3.43 6.04 13.88
CA ALA A 132 3.08 4.68 13.46
C ALA A 132 1.79 4.18 14.14
N GLU A 133 1.60 4.45 15.43
CA GLU A 133 0.37 4.09 16.16
C GLU A 133 -0.87 4.83 15.63
N ARG A 134 -0.74 6.12 15.28
CA ARG A 134 -1.82 6.88 14.65
C ARG A 134 -2.21 6.27 13.29
N LEU A 135 -1.23 5.90 12.46
CA LEU A 135 -1.48 5.21 11.18
C LEU A 135 -2.15 3.85 11.38
N GLN A 136 -1.75 3.10 12.40
CA GLN A 136 -2.40 1.85 12.77
C GLN A 136 -3.89 2.06 13.06
N ASN A 137 -4.25 3.13 13.78
CA ASN A 137 -5.63 3.46 14.10
C ASN A 137 -6.43 3.83 12.84
N VAL A 138 -5.85 4.64 11.94
CA VAL A 138 -6.46 4.97 10.64
C VAL A 138 -6.72 3.69 9.83
N ALA A 139 -5.82 2.71 9.86
CA ALA A 139 -5.92 1.46 9.12
C ALA A 139 -6.89 0.41 9.71
N GLN A 140 -7.51 0.63 10.88
CA GLN A 140 -8.34 -0.38 11.55
C GLN A 140 -9.65 -0.72 10.84
N SER A 141 -10.19 0.22 10.07
CA SER A 141 -11.50 0.07 9.44
C SER A 141 -11.61 0.86 8.14
N ARG A 142 -12.58 0.49 7.31
CA ARG A 142 -12.90 1.24 6.09
C ARG A 142 -13.36 2.67 6.39
N SER A 143 -14.06 2.88 7.50
CA SER A 143 -14.54 4.20 7.93
C SER A 143 -13.42 5.10 8.47
N SER A 144 -12.40 4.54 9.10
CA SER A 144 -11.23 5.31 9.58
C SER A 144 -10.27 5.62 8.44
N LEU A 145 -10.15 4.74 7.44
CA LEU A 145 -9.28 4.94 6.28
C LEU A 145 -9.62 6.16 5.43
N ILE A 146 -10.88 6.59 5.44
CA ILE A 146 -11.33 7.76 4.68
C ILE A 146 -11.09 9.09 5.43
N ASP A 147 -10.48 9.05 6.63
CA ASP A 147 -10.05 10.25 7.36
C ASP A 147 -8.77 10.84 6.74
N THR A 148 -8.95 11.56 5.64
CA THR A 148 -7.86 12.22 4.92
C THR A 148 -7.22 13.34 5.72
N ALA A 149 -7.92 13.92 6.70
CA ALA A 149 -7.39 15.00 7.52
C ALA A 149 -6.32 14.48 8.49
N GLU A 150 -6.56 13.33 9.13
CA GLU A 150 -5.60 12.70 10.02
C GLU A 150 -4.38 12.18 9.25
N VAL A 151 -4.57 11.54 8.08
CA VAL A 151 -3.46 11.12 7.22
C VAL A 151 -2.58 12.32 6.82
N ALA A 152 -3.19 13.44 6.43
CA ALA A 152 -2.46 14.66 6.09
C ALA A 152 -1.75 15.29 7.30
N ALA A 153 -2.30 15.16 8.51
CA ALA A 153 -1.65 15.61 9.73
C ALA A 153 -0.40 14.77 10.03
N ILE A 154 -0.52 13.44 9.94
CA ILE A 154 0.61 12.52 10.14
C ILE A 154 1.71 12.76 9.09
N GLU A 155 1.36 13.00 7.82
CA GLU A 155 2.35 13.32 6.78
C GLU A 155 3.14 14.59 7.14
N ARG A 156 2.48 15.65 7.60
CA ARG A 156 3.15 16.89 8.02
C ARG A 156 4.11 16.65 9.18
N ASP A 157 3.68 15.89 10.18
CA ASP A 157 4.49 15.57 11.35
C ASP A 157 5.70 14.69 10.98
N LEU A 158 5.51 13.69 10.10
CA LEU A 158 6.61 12.88 9.55
C LEU A 158 7.60 13.75 8.77
N ARG A 159 7.12 14.67 7.94
CA ARG A 159 7.99 15.58 7.19
C ARG A 159 8.83 16.45 8.14
N ALA A 160 8.23 16.97 9.21
CA ALA A 160 8.95 17.73 10.23
C ALA A 160 9.99 16.86 10.96
N LEU A 161 9.66 15.60 11.27
CA LEU A 161 10.58 14.64 11.86
C LEU A 161 11.79 14.38 10.96
N TYR A 162 11.58 14.13 9.67
CA TYR A 162 12.65 13.82 8.72
C TYR A 162 13.63 14.97 8.51
N GLN A 163 13.24 16.23 8.73
CA GLN A 163 14.15 17.39 8.72
C GLN A 163 15.26 17.31 9.77
N HIS A 164 15.14 16.45 10.78
CA HIS A 164 16.19 16.18 11.75
C HIS A 164 17.28 15.25 11.22
N PHE A 165 17.00 14.44 10.17
CA PHE A 165 17.95 13.50 9.58
C PHE A 165 18.72 14.08 8.39
N ASP A 166 18.21 15.14 7.77
CA ASP A 166 18.83 15.81 6.61
C ASP A 166 20.00 16.75 6.98
N ARG A 167 20.53 16.65 8.21
CA ARG A 167 21.59 17.52 8.74
C ARG A 167 22.93 16.81 8.88
#